data_AF-A0A9E4A2K4-F1
#
_entry.id   AF-A0A9E4A2K4-F1
#
_cell.length_a   1.000
_cell.length_b   1.000
_cell.length_c   1.000
_cell.angle_alpha   90.00
_cell.angle_beta   90.00
_cell.angle_gamma   90.00
#
_symmetry.space_group_name_H-M   'P 1'
#
loop_
_entity.id
_entity.type
_entity.pdbx_description
1 polymer ?
#
loop_
_entity_poly.entity_id
_entity_poly.type
_entity_poly.pdbx_seq_one_letter_code
_entity_poly.pdbx_strand_id
1 'polypeptide(L)'
;MKIEHIIFLIHPCCYENLEPAAIRRDNLYLFVEREKKVKQRWLQALDDRPSDTLFLQLGGPEYLQETAVKNLGEAAVFYPRTAFPENADLREYYRRLVSDFHDHVSLHRLQLDAAIVTSELWGESFEGCVPGYGGAFAEYLGLRCAPQMRFEMTVYDSRFLYDAQGWEVIPIDGYDVEAWLFECHDGTSAAMFQSRLTAQWVDERRVYLQLDDRRLQICTKNGHTIWPQTPWEKGKPECVDEYSMTLADCNWRWVRAVGMTIDDFRKVISATRVTAGDDGCQAS
;
A
#
# COMPACT_ATOMS: atom_id res chain seq x y z
N MET A 1 -19.07 6.60 21.37
CA MET A 1 -18.30 7.54 20.53
C MET A 1 -18.54 7.16 19.08
N LYS A 2 -18.76 8.14 18.19
CA LYS A 2 -18.86 7.89 16.75
C LYS A 2 -17.45 7.96 16.16
N ILE A 3 -17.09 6.97 15.34
CA ILE A 3 -15.82 6.94 14.62
C ILE A 3 -16.03 7.72 13.32
N GLU A 4 -15.31 8.82 13.13
CA GLU A 4 -15.37 9.61 11.89
C GLU A 4 -14.13 9.38 11.01
N HIS A 5 -13.04 8.92 11.62
CA HIS A 5 -11.78 8.64 10.94
C HIS A 5 -11.10 7.40 11.49
N ILE A 6 -10.51 6.57 10.63
CA ILE A 6 -9.68 5.43 11.01
C ILE A 6 -8.25 5.61 10.50
N ILE A 7 -7.26 5.43 11.37
CA ILE A 7 -5.86 5.33 10.99
C ILE A 7 -5.46 3.87 11.05
N PHE A 8 -5.02 3.31 9.92
CA PHE A 8 -4.46 1.96 9.85
C PHE A 8 -2.94 2.03 9.86
N LEU A 9 -2.30 1.66 10.97
CA LEU A 9 -0.85 1.50 11.08
C LEU A 9 -0.48 0.02 10.95
N ILE A 10 0.11 -0.35 9.82
CA ILE A 10 0.40 -1.74 9.47
C ILE A 10 1.88 -2.04 9.71
N HIS A 11 2.17 -3.03 10.56
CA HIS A 11 3.53 -3.52 10.84
C HIS A 11 4.56 -2.42 11.12
N PRO A 12 4.33 -1.52 12.11
CA PRO A 12 5.33 -0.49 12.40
C PRO A 12 6.61 -1.09 12.99
N CYS A 13 7.75 -0.44 12.71
CA CYS A 13 9.04 -0.71 13.35
C CYS A 13 9.64 -2.12 13.06
N CYS A 14 9.47 -2.62 11.83
CA CYS A 14 10.02 -3.90 11.37
C CYS A 14 11.54 -3.87 11.20
N TYR A 15 12.13 -2.71 10.91
CA TYR A 15 13.56 -2.62 10.57
C TYR A 15 14.43 -2.17 11.75
N GLU A 16 13.95 -1.29 12.61
CA GLU A 16 14.75 -0.69 13.68
C GLU A 16 15.16 -1.66 14.78
N ASN A 17 14.40 -2.75 14.95
CA ASN A 17 14.66 -3.81 15.92
C ASN A 17 15.60 -4.89 15.36
N LEU A 18 16.06 -4.77 14.12
CA LEU A 18 16.99 -5.72 13.53
C LEU A 18 18.41 -5.53 14.08
N GLU A 19 19.10 -6.64 14.30
CA GLU A 19 20.49 -6.62 14.72
C GLU A 19 21.39 -5.91 13.69
N PRO A 20 22.41 -5.12 14.12
CA PRO A 20 23.30 -4.41 13.20
C PRO A 20 24.00 -5.32 12.17
N ALA A 21 24.22 -6.59 12.51
CA ALA A 21 24.78 -7.59 11.60
C ALA A 21 23.80 -7.97 10.48
N ALA A 22 22.50 -8.10 10.78
CA ALA A 22 21.46 -8.40 9.78
C ALA A 22 21.27 -7.20 8.85
N ILE A 23 21.20 -5.98 9.40
CA ILE A 23 21.10 -4.74 8.62
C ILE A 23 22.25 -4.62 7.62
N ARG A 24 23.49 -4.94 8.03
CA ARG A 24 24.66 -4.97 7.14
C ARG A 24 24.54 -6.02 6.05
N ARG A 25 24.25 -7.26 6.43
CA ARG A 25 24.20 -8.41 5.53
C ARG A 25 23.19 -8.18 4.41
N ASP A 26 22.01 -7.69 4.75
CA ASP A 26 20.88 -7.56 3.83
C ASP A 26 20.78 -6.15 3.23
N ASN A 27 21.71 -5.26 3.59
CA ASN A 27 21.80 -3.87 3.15
C ASN A 27 20.48 -3.11 3.34
N LEU A 28 20.00 -3.08 4.59
CA LEU A 28 18.69 -2.53 4.99
C LEU A 28 18.77 -1.11 5.56
N TYR A 29 19.93 -0.47 5.52
CA TYR A 29 20.17 0.85 6.11
C TYR A 29 19.15 1.90 5.66
N LEU A 30 18.84 1.93 4.36
CA LEU A 30 17.87 2.87 3.79
C LEU A 30 16.47 2.71 4.42
N PHE A 31 16.04 1.47 4.65
CA PHE A 31 14.73 1.18 5.24
C PHE A 31 14.70 1.54 6.73
N VAL A 32 15.78 1.26 7.47
CA VAL A 32 15.94 1.68 8.87
C VAL A 32 15.88 3.21 9.01
N GLU A 33 16.57 3.94 8.13
CA GLU A 33 16.55 5.41 8.14
C GLU A 33 15.17 5.96 7.77
N ARG A 34 14.52 5.37 6.77
CA ARG A 34 13.16 5.73 6.39
C ARG A 34 12.19 5.48 7.54
N GLU A 35 12.25 4.30 8.16
CA GLU A 35 11.40 3.92 9.29
C GLU A 35 11.55 4.87 10.47
N LYS A 36 12.78 5.24 10.83
CA LYS A 36 13.02 6.26 11.87
C LYS A 36 12.35 7.59 11.54
N LYS A 37 12.42 8.04 10.29
CA LYS A 37 11.78 9.29 9.84
C LYS A 37 10.25 9.20 9.91
N VAL A 38 9.65 8.12 9.40
CA VAL A 38 8.17 7.99 9.40
C VAL A 38 7.63 7.72 10.80
N LYS A 39 8.35 7.02 11.67
CA LYS A 39 7.95 6.83 13.07
C LYS A 39 7.77 8.16 13.80
N GLN A 40 8.70 9.11 13.60
CA GLN A 40 8.55 10.43 14.20
C GLN A 40 7.30 11.15 13.68
N ARG A 41 6.96 10.97 12.40
CA ARG A 41 5.72 11.51 11.83
C ARG A 41 4.48 10.82 12.39
N TRP A 42 4.49 9.51 12.59
CA TRP A 42 3.38 8.78 13.21
C TRP A 42 3.11 9.31 14.63
N LEU A 43 4.16 9.45 15.43
CA LEU A 43 4.06 9.98 16.79
C LEU A 43 3.51 11.41 16.80
N GLN A 44 4.08 12.31 16.00
CA GLN A 44 3.60 13.69 15.87
C GLN A 44 2.15 13.74 15.39
N ALA A 45 1.78 12.89 14.44
CA ALA A 45 0.43 12.84 13.91
C ALA A 45 -0.59 12.25 14.89
N LEU A 46 -0.19 11.68 16.02
CA LEU A 46 -1.08 11.24 17.10
C LEU A 46 -1.30 12.31 18.17
N ASP A 47 -0.45 13.34 18.26
CA ASP A 47 -0.52 14.34 19.33
C ASP A 47 -1.76 15.24 19.23
N ASP A 48 -2.20 15.56 18.01
CA ASP A 48 -3.29 16.53 17.75
C ASP A 48 -4.54 15.88 17.14
N ARG A 49 -4.73 14.56 17.30
CA ARG A 49 -5.85 13.88 16.64
C ARG A 49 -7.19 14.10 17.35
N PRO A 50 -8.27 14.34 16.58
CA PRO A 50 -9.60 14.44 17.14
C PRO A 50 -10.00 13.17 17.91
N SER A 51 -10.80 13.33 18.95
CA SER A 51 -11.27 12.22 19.79
C SER A 51 -12.17 11.21 19.07
N ASP A 52 -12.66 11.52 17.86
CA ASP A 52 -13.47 10.63 17.01
C ASP A 52 -12.63 9.78 16.05
N THR A 53 -11.30 9.82 16.20
CA THR A 53 -10.37 8.97 15.46
C THR A 53 -10.20 7.61 16.14
N LEU A 54 -10.36 6.52 15.39
CA LEU A 54 -9.95 5.18 15.80
C LEU A 54 -8.56 4.88 15.23
N PHE A 55 -7.62 4.52 16.07
CA PHE A 55 -6.28 4.08 15.67
C PHE A 55 -6.18 2.55 15.72
N LEU A 56 -5.89 1.94 14.58
CA LEU A 56 -5.63 0.51 14.46
C LEU A 56 -4.13 0.29 14.28
N GLN A 57 -3.52 -0.51 15.15
CA GLN A 57 -2.13 -0.96 14.99
C GLN A 57 -2.08 -2.46 14.76
N LEU A 58 -1.67 -2.90 13.58
CA LEU A 58 -1.47 -4.32 13.27
C LEU A 58 0.00 -4.70 13.48
N GLY A 59 0.30 -5.35 14.61
CA GLY A 59 1.66 -5.76 14.98
C GLY A 59 2.57 -4.61 15.43
N GLY A 60 3.87 -4.86 15.47
CA GLY A 60 4.87 -3.88 15.91
C GLY A 60 4.95 -3.70 17.43
N PRO A 61 5.66 -2.66 17.92
CA PRO A 61 6.01 -2.53 19.33
C PRO A 61 4.88 -1.92 20.19
N GLU A 62 4.81 -2.36 21.45
CA GLU A 62 3.81 -1.92 22.43
C GLU A 62 3.88 -0.41 22.74
N TYR A 63 5.07 0.21 22.70
CA TYR A 63 5.20 1.63 23.05
C TYR A 63 4.43 2.58 22.11
N LEU A 64 4.21 2.18 20.84
CA LEU A 64 3.39 2.96 19.91
C LEU A 64 1.91 2.88 20.29
N GLN A 65 1.45 1.69 20.67
CA GLN A 65 0.11 1.47 21.19
C GLN A 65 -0.11 2.28 22.48
N GLU A 66 0.83 2.22 23.44
CA GLU A 66 0.75 2.99 24.68
C GLU A 66 0.66 4.50 24.41
N THR A 67 1.42 4.99 23.43
CA THR A 67 1.38 6.40 23.03
C THR A 67 0.02 6.76 22.44
N ALA A 68 -0.51 5.92 21.54
CA ALA A 68 -1.85 6.12 20.99
C ALA A 68 -2.93 6.11 22.08
N VAL A 69 -2.86 5.19 23.05
CA VAL A 69 -3.80 5.10 24.18
C VAL A 69 -3.73 6.35 25.04
N LYS A 70 -2.52 6.87 25.30
CA LYS A 70 -2.33 8.11 26.06
C LYS A 70 -2.99 9.31 25.38
N ASN A 71 -2.94 9.40 24.05
CA ASN A 71 -3.43 10.55 23.30
C ASN A 71 -4.92 10.44 22.93
N LEU A 72 -5.40 9.25 22.57
CA LEU A 72 -6.77 9.01 22.07
C LEU A 72 -7.70 8.35 23.09
N GLY A 73 -7.13 7.69 24.10
CA GLY A 73 -7.86 6.84 25.05
C GLY A 73 -7.98 5.39 24.58
N GLU A 74 -8.12 4.47 25.53
CA GLU A 74 -8.13 3.02 25.29
C GLU A 74 -9.23 2.57 24.30
N ALA A 75 -10.43 3.14 24.42
CA ALA A 75 -11.54 2.83 23.52
C ALA A 75 -11.24 3.18 22.05
N ALA A 76 -10.42 4.19 21.81
CA ALA A 76 -10.06 4.67 20.47
C ALA A 76 -8.84 3.96 19.87
N VAL A 77 -8.28 2.96 20.54
CA VAL A 77 -7.12 2.20 20.06
C VAL A 77 -7.45 0.72 19.94
N PHE A 78 -7.38 0.19 18.73
CA PHE A 78 -7.61 -1.21 18.43
C PHE A 78 -6.30 -1.92 18.06
N TYR A 79 -6.02 -3.03 18.74
CA TYR A 79 -4.87 -3.89 18.48
C TYR A 79 -5.35 -5.34 18.27
N PRO A 80 -5.48 -5.80 17.02
CA PRO A 80 -5.92 -7.18 16.74
C PRO A 80 -4.94 -8.21 17.32
N ARG A 81 -5.49 -9.31 17.83
CA ARG A 81 -4.71 -10.43 18.41
C ARG A 81 -4.77 -11.69 17.55
N THR A 82 -5.53 -11.68 16.46
CA THR A 82 -5.57 -12.78 15.49
C THR A 82 -4.17 -13.09 14.97
N ALA A 83 -3.70 -14.31 15.25
CA ALA A 83 -2.45 -14.83 14.72
C ALA A 83 -2.55 -15.12 13.21
N PHE A 84 -1.46 -14.87 12.49
CA PHE A 84 -1.33 -15.24 11.08
C PHE A 84 -1.48 -16.76 10.93
N PRO A 85 -2.28 -17.26 9.97
CA PRO A 85 -2.57 -18.69 9.88
C PRO A 85 -1.40 -19.48 9.26
N GLU A 86 -1.15 -20.70 9.75
CA GLU A 86 -0.08 -21.58 9.25
C GLU A 86 -0.27 -21.98 7.77
N ASN A 87 -1.52 -22.11 7.32
CA ASN A 87 -1.84 -22.47 5.94
C ASN A 87 -1.81 -21.28 4.97
N ALA A 88 -1.50 -20.07 5.46
CA ALA A 88 -1.50 -18.83 4.69
C ALA A 88 -2.84 -18.53 3.97
N ASP A 89 -3.98 -19.00 4.49
CA ASP A 89 -5.30 -18.61 3.98
C ASP A 89 -5.59 -17.16 4.38
N LEU A 90 -5.23 -16.25 3.47
CA LEU A 90 -5.37 -14.81 3.66
C LEU A 90 -6.83 -14.39 3.81
N ARG A 91 -7.76 -15.01 3.07
CA ARG A 91 -9.17 -14.62 3.11
C ARG A 91 -9.77 -14.93 4.47
N GLU A 92 -9.45 -16.09 5.04
CA GLU A 92 -9.88 -16.44 6.38
C GLU A 92 -9.20 -15.59 7.45
N TYR A 93 -7.91 -15.28 7.26
CA TYR A 93 -7.20 -14.38 8.16
C TYR A 93 -7.85 -13.00 8.24
N TYR A 94 -8.23 -12.41 7.11
CA TYR A 94 -8.89 -11.09 7.07
C TYR A 94 -10.27 -11.11 7.73
N ARG A 95 -11.06 -12.18 7.55
CA ARG A 95 -12.33 -12.34 8.28
C ARG A 95 -12.14 -12.31 9.78
N ARG A 96 -11.12 -12.99 10.29
CA ARG A 96 -10.81 -13.04 11.72
C ARG A 96 -10.32 -11.69 12.25
N LEU A 97 -9.47 -10.98 11.51
CA LEU A 97 -9.04 -9.61 11.87
C LEU A 97 -10.22 -8.65 11.97
N VAL A 98 -11.18 -8.73 11.04
CA VAL A 98 -12.39 -7.90 11.07
C VAL A 98 -13.36 -8.34 12.18
N SER A 99 -13.41 -9.63 12.52
CA SER A 99 -14.12 -10.09 13.71
C SER A 99 -13.57 -9.45 14.99
N ASP A 100 -12.25 -9.45 15.18
CA ASP A 100 -11.59 -8.78 16.32
C ASP A 100 -11.96 -7.28 16.37
N PHE A 101 -12.02 -6.63 15.20
CA PHE A 101 -12.41 -5.22 15.09
C PHE A 101 -13.85 -4.99 15.56
N HIS A 102 -14.80 -5.82 15.11
CA HIS A 102 -16.20 -5.72 15.52
C HIS A 102 -16.39 -5.99 17.01
N ASP A 103 -15.63 -6.92 17.58
CA ASP A 103 -15.63 -7.18 19.03
C ASP A 103 -15.14 -5.95 19.80
N HIS A 104 -14.07 -5.29 19.34
CA HIS A 104 -13.57 -4.03 19.93
C HIS A 104 -14.61 -2.91 19.87
N VAL A 105 -15.19 -2.66 18.70
CA VAL A 105 -16.24 -1.65 18.49
C VAL A 105 -17.43 -1.91 19.43
N SER A 106 -17.83 -3.17 19.56
CA SER A 106 -18.96 -3.58 20.42
C SER A 106 -18.65 -3.40 21.91
N LEU A 107 -17.48 -3.87 22.35
CA LEU A 107 -17.01 -3.77 23.74
C LEU A 107 -16.99 -2.32 24.23
N HIS A 108 -16.50 -1.41 23.39
CA HIS A 108 -16.37 0.01 23.71
C HIS A 108 -17.58 0.86 23.31
N ARG A 109 -18.67 0.24 22.80
CA ARG A 109 -19.89 0.92 22.36
C ARG A 109 -19.60 2.05 21.36
N LEU A 110 -18.69 1.76 20.43
CA LEU A 110 -18.35 2.65 19.33
C LEU A 110 -19.38 2.49 18.21
N GLN A 111 -19.50 3.52 17.38
CA GLN A 111 -20.36 3.50 16.21
C GLN A 111 -19.52 3.77 14.97
N LEU A 112 -19.56 2.84 14.02
CA LEU A 112 -18.92 2.98 12.72
C LEU A 112 -20.01 3.10 11.66
N ASP A 113 -19.95 4.17 10.86
CA ASP A 113 -20.74 4.30 9.65
C ASP A 113 -19.84 4.09 8.44
N ALA A 114 -19.85 2.87 7.89
CA ALA A 114 -19.00 2.48 6.77
C ALA A 114 -19.27 3.29 5.49
N ALA A 115 -20.41 3.99 5.40
CA ALA A 115 -20.76 4.80 4.24
C ALA A 115 -20.01 6.14 4.19
N ILE A 116 -19.58 6.67 5.34
CA ILE A 116 -19.02 8.04 5.43
C ILE A 116 -17.70 8.11 6.20
N VAL A 117 -17.33 7.06 6.94
CA VAL A 117 -16.07 7.04 7.69
C VAL A 117 -14.90 7.19 6.74
N THR A 118 -14.00 8.11 7.04
CA THR A 118 -12.77 8.29 6.28
C THR A 118 -11.66 7.44 6.88
N SER A 119 -10.62 7.14 6.12
CA SER A 119 -9.48 6.43 6.68
C SER A 119 -8.18 6.74 5.96
N GLU A 120 -7.05 6.49 6.62
CA GLU A 120 -5.72 6.62 6.04
C GLU A 120 -4.81 5.44 6.40
N LEU A 121 -3.83 5.16 5.52
CA LEU A 121 -2.94 4.01 5.60
C LEU A 121 -1.49 4.41 5.85
N TRP A 122 -0.90 3.87 6.91
CA TRP A 122 0.48 4.08 7.37
C TRP A 122 1.18 2.74 7.57
N GLY A 123 2.52 2.75 7.68
CA GLY A 123 3.28 1.60 8.16
C GLY A 123 4.33 1.08 7.19
N GLU A 124 4.63 -0.21 7.29
CA GLU A 124 5.67 -0.88 6.52
C GLU A 124 5.17 -1.44 5.19
N SER A 125 6.03 -1.38 4.17
CA SER A 125 5.78 -1.83 2.80
C SER A 125 4.64 -1.06 2.12
N PHE A 126 5.00 0.10 1.56
CA PHE A 126 4.13 0.89 0.68
C PHE A 126 3.53 0.04 -0.44
N GLU A 127 4.32 -0.89 -0.98
CA GLU A 127 3.96 -1.75 -2.10
C GLU A 127 3.06 -2.92 -1.70
N GLY A 128 3.26 -3.46 -0.49
CA GLY A 128 2.73 -4.75 -0.09
C GLY A 128 1.84 -4.68 1.14
N CYS A 129 2.44 -4.64 2.34
CA CYS A 129 1.69 -4.81 3.59
C CYS A 129 0.65 -3.70 3.81
N VAL A 130 1.04 -2.42 3.68
CA VAL A 130 0.11 -1.31 3.89
C VAL A 130 -1.13 -1.41 2.98
N PRO A 131 -1.01 -1.49 1.64
CA PRO A 131 -2.19 -1.57 0.77
C PRO A 131 -2.90 -2.93 0.87
N GLY A 132 -2.17 -4.03 1.13
CA GLY A 132 -2.75 -5.35 1.30
C GLY A 132 -3.71 -5.43 2.49
N TYR A 133 -3.25 -5.04 3.67
CA TYR A 133 -4.08 -5.03 4.88
C TYR A 133 -5.09 -3.89 4.89
N GLY A 134 -4.70 -2.69 4.43
CA GLY A 134 -5.60 -1.56 4.31
C GLY A 134 -6.81 -1.86 3.41
N GLY A 135 -6.54 -2.42 2.23
CA GLY A 135 -7.59 -2.88 1.31
C GLY A 135 -8.43 -4.01 1.89
N ALA A 136 -7.82 -4.95 2.64
CA ALA A 136 -8.57 -6.01 3.31
C ALA A 136 -9.51 -5.47 4.39
N PHE A 137 -9.06 -4.54 5.25
CA PHE A 137 -9.95 -3.90 6.21
C PHE A 137 -11.07 -3.15 5.50
N ALA A 138 -10.76 -2.41 4.43
CA ALA A 138 -11.78 -1.68 3.68
C ALA A 138 -12.84 -2.60 3.07
N GLU A 139 -12.42 -3.67 2.41
CA GLU A 139 -13.29 -4.68 1.79
C GLU A 139 -14.19 -5.34 2.84
N TYR A 140 -13.60 -5.89 3.90
CA TYR A 140 -14.32 -6.73 4.85
C TYR A 140 -15.12 -5.92 5.88
N LEU A 141 -14.77 -4.65 6.14
CA LEU A 141 -15.63 -3.72 6.89
C LEU A 141 -16.73 -3.09 6.01
N GLY A 142 -16.68 -3.28 4.69
CA GLY A 142 -17.64 -2.70 3.76
C GLY A 142 -17.55 -1.18 3.65
N LEU A 143 -16.33 -0.62 3.75
CA LEU A 143 -16.11 0.81 3.63
C LEU A 143 -16.48 1.31 2.24
N ARG A 144 -17.16 2.47 2.17
CA ARG A 144 -17.49 3.14 0.90
C ARG A 144 -16.48 4.21 0.53
N CYS A 145 -15.81 4.79 1.51
CA CYS A 145 -14.69 5.69 1.30
C CYS A 145 -13.39 4.88 1.28
N ALA A 146 -12.68 4.91 0.15
CA ALA A 146 -11.37 4.30 -0.01
C ALA A 146 -10.38 4.86 1.04
N PRO A 147 -9.62 4.01 1.75
CA PRO A 147 -8.54 4.47 2.60
C PRO A 147 -7.51 5.27 1.81
N GLN A 148 -7.15 6.44 2.31
CA GLN A 148 -6.13 7.28 1.72
C GLN A 148 -4.75 6.74 2.06
N MET A 149 -4.00 6.27 1.06
CA MET A 149 -2.59 5.95 1.27
C MET A 149 -1.77 7.22 1.50
N ARG A 150 -0.92 7.20 2.53
CA ARG A 150 -0.05 8.33 2.89
C ARG A 150 1.40 7.92 2.70
N PHE A 151 1.94 8.10 1.49
CA PHE A 151 3.31 7.69 1.16
C PHE A 151 4.35 8.26 2.13
N GLU A 152 4.16 9.49 2.62
CA GLU A 152 5.01 10.13 3.60
C GLU A 152 4.97 9.47 5.00
N MET A 153 3.98 8.62 5.25
CA MET A 153 3.76 7.82 6.45
C MET A 153 4.07 6.34 6.22
N THR A 154 4.68 5.96 5.09
CA THR A 154 5.06 4.57 4.82
C THR A 154 6.56 4.37 4.64
N VAL A 155 7.01 3.16 4.96
CA VAL A 155 8.30 2.63 4.51
C VAL A 155 8.08 1.91 3.19
N TYR A 156 8.82 2.28 2.15
CA TYR A 156 8.80 1.57 0.86
C TYR A 156 9.79 0.41 0.86
N ASP A 157 9.50 -0.61 0.06
CA ASP A 157 10.36 -1.78 -0.16
C ASP A 157 11.35 -1.57 -1.31
N SER A 158 11.01 -0.66 -2.23
CA SER A 158 11.77 -0.47 -3.47
C SER A 158 12.86 0.58 -3.32
N ARG A 159 14.12 0.17 -3.52
CA ARG A 159 15.27 1.07 -3.33
C ARG A 159 15.29 2.28 -4.26
N PHE A 160 14.73 2.18 -5.46
CA PHE A 160 14.65 3.32 -6.39
C PHE A 160 13.65 4.40 -5.95
N LEU A 161 12.82 4.15 -4.92
CA LEU A 161 12.00 5.18 -4.28
C LEU A 161 12.77 5.97 -3.20
N TYR A 162 13.99 5.54 -2.86
CA TYR A 162 14.86 6.33 -2.00
C TYR A 162 15.08 7.71 -2.60
N ASP A 163 14.88 8.75 -1.78
CA ASP A 163 14.93 10.16 -2.17
C ASP A 163 14.15 10.48 -3.46
N ALA A 164 13.00 9.82 -3.68
CA ALA A 164 12.07 10.21 -4.73
C ALA A 164 11.75 11.71 -4.63
N GLN A 165 11.88 12.42 -5.76
CA GLN A 165 11.81 13.88 -5.82
C GLN A 165 10.36 14.39 -5.84
N GLY A 166 9.45 13.55 -6.33
CA GLY A 166 8.04 13.84 -6.38
C GLY A 166 7.23 12.57 -6.59
N TRP A 167 5.95 12.64 -6.23
CA TRP A 167 4.97 11.61 -6.53
C TRP A 167 3.62 12.24 -6.81
N GLU A 168 2.82 11.53 -7.61
CA GLU A 168 1.44 11.88 -7.90
C GLU A 168 0.58 10.62 -7.89
N VAL A 169 -0.70 10.82 -7.63
CA VAL A 169 -1.70 9.75 -7.61
C VAL A 169 -2.66 10.02 -8.76
N ILE A 170 -2.81 9.04 -9.63
CA ILE A 170 -3.73 9.08 -10.77
C ILE A 170 -4.85 8.07 -10.49
N PRO A 171 -6.08 8.51 -10.20
CA PRO A 171 -7.20 7.59 -10.05
C PRO A 171 -7.51 6.94 -11.40
N ILE A 172 -7.84 5.64 -11.39
CA ILE A 172 -8.32 4.94 -12.59
C ILE A 172 -9.84 5.01 -12.61
N ASP A 173 -10.37 5.72 -13.61
CA ASP A 173 -11.81 5.99 -13.73
C ASP A 173 -12.67 4.71 -13.67
N GLY A 174 -13.66 4.73 -12.78
CA GLY A 174 -14.59 3.62 -12.60
C GLY A 174 -14.10 2.49 -11.70
N TYR A 175 -12.91 2.61 -11.10
CA TYR A 175 -12.32 1.61 -10.22
C TYR A 175 -11.83 2.25 -8.91
N ASP A 176 -11.71 1.45 -7.86
CA ASP A 176 -11.05 1.79 -6.59
C ASP A 176 -9.51 1.64 -6.68
N VAL A 177 -8.97 1.77 -7.88
CA VAL A 177 -7.55 1.55 -8.18
C VAL A 177 -6.89 2.89 -8.44
N GLU A 178 -5.73 3.08 -7.82
CA GLU A 178 -4.88 4.23 -8.02
C GLU A 178 -3.57 3.80 -8.68
N ALA A 179 -3.12 4.57 -9.68
CA ALA A 179 -1.75 4.51 -10.15
C ALA A 179 -0.91 5.53 -9.38
N TRP A 180 0.16 5.05 -8.75
CA TRP A 180 1.12 5.88 -8.02
C TRP A 180 2.34 6.08 -8.89
N LEU A 181 2.56 7.32 -9.33
CA LEU A 181 3.67 7.72 -10.18
C LEU A 181 4.74 8.42 -9.34
N PHE A 182 6.01 8.13 -9.61
CA PHE A 182 7.16 8.67 -8.89
C PHE A 182 8.20 9.22 -9.86
N GLU A 183 8.78 10.37 -9.50
CA GLU A 183 10.04 10.86 -10.03
C GLU A 183 11.18 10.34 -9.13
N CYS A 184 11.97 9.40 -9.64
CA CYS A 184 13.02 8.74 -8.89
C CYS A 184 14.31 9.58 -8.87
N HIS A 185 15.13 9.43 -7.81
CA HIS A 185 16.37 10.20 -7.66
C HIS A 185 17.41 9.95 -8.76
N ASP A 186 17.32 8.81 -9.45
CA ASP A 186 18.20 8.42 -10.56
C ASP A 186 17.78 9.08 -11.89
N GLY A 187 16.81 10.00 -11.88
CA GLY A 187 16.30 10.72 -13.04
C GLY A 187 15.31 9.92 -13.89
N THR A 188 14.95 8.71 -13.47
CA THR A 188 13.93 7.90 -14.11
C THR A 188 12.57 8.09 -13.43
N SER A 189 11.54 7.44 -13.96
CA SER A 189 10.22 7.44 -13.31
C SER A 189 9.74 6.02 -13.03
N ALA A 190 8.91 5.85 -12.01
CA ALA A 190 8.32 4.56 -11.64
C ALA A 190 6.82 4.69 -11.41
N ALA A 191 6.06 3.63 -11.73
CA ALA A 191 4.64 3.55 -11.43
C ALA A 191 4.25 2.18 -10.90
N MET A 192 3.27 2.16 -10.01
CA MET A 192 2.58 0.94 -9.59
C MET A 192 1.09 1.19 -9.42
N PHE A 193 0.31 0.11 -9.34
CA PHE A 193 -1.15 0.16 -9.20
C PHE A 193 -1.56 -0.48 -7.88
N GLN A 194 -2.47 0.17 -7.16
CA GLN A 194 -2.94 -0.32 -5.86
C GLN A 194 -4.45 -0.21 -5.79
N SER A 195 -5.09 -1.30 -5.37
CA SER A 195 -6.49 -1.30 -4.96
C SER A 195 -6.64 -0.66 -3.58
N ARG A 196 -7.76 0.02 -3.34
CA ARG A 196 -8.08 0.64 -2.05
C ARG A 196 -9.25 0.01 -1.33
N LEU A 197 -10.19 -0.62 -2.04
CA LEU A 197 -11.35 -1.29 -1.44
C LEU A 197 -11.30 -2.81 -1.60
N THR A 198 -10.19 -3.37 -2.08
CA THR A 198 -9.97 -4.83 -2.15
C THR A 198 -8.60 -5.17 -1.57
N ALA A 199 -8.51 -6.31 -0.88
CA ALA A 199 -7.24 -6.84 -0.40
C ALA A 199 -6.26 -7.11 -1.56
N GLN A 200 -5.24 -6.26 -1.71
CA GLN A 200 -4.37 -6.26 -2.90
C GLN A 200 -3.75 -7.63 -3.20
N TRP A 201 -3.34 -8.40 -2.18
CA TRP A 201 -2.67 -9.69 -2.37
C TRP A 201 -3.53 -10.80 -2.98
N VAL A 202 -4.85 -10.65 -2.98
CA VAL A 202 -5.80 -11.61 -3.56
C VAL A 202 -6.64 -10.98 -4.67
N ASP A 203 -6.21 -9.81 -5.16
CA ASP A 203 -6.90 -9.05 -6.20
C ASP A 203 -6.45 -9.50 -7.59
N GLU A 204 -7.28 -10.34 -8.21
CA GLU A 204 -7.04 -10.94 -9.52
C GLU A 204 -7.40 -10.01 -10.70
N ARG A 205 -7.93 -8.81 -10.44
CA ARG A 205 -8.18 -7.84 -11.50
C ARG A 205 -6.87 -7.48 -12.18
N ARG A 206 -6.93 -7.30 -13.50
CA ARG A 206 -5.76 -7.10 -14.35
C ARG A 206 -5.65 -5.66 -14.79
N VAL A 207 -4.43 -5.16 -14.72
CA VAL A 207 -3.98 -3.88 -15.27
C VAL A 207 -3.42 -4.13 -16.67
N TYR A 208 -3.87 -3.37 -17.67
CA TYR A 208 -3.43 -3.46 -19.07
C TYR A 208 -2.72 -2.17 -19.48
N LEU A 209 -1.51 -2.33 -19.99
CA LEU A 209 -0.59 -1.26 -20.34
C LEU A 209 -0.16 -1.40 -21.80
N GLN A 210 0.17 -0.28 -22.42
CA GLN A 210 0.87 -0.23 -23.71
C GLN A 210 2.32 0.15 -23.44
N LEU A 211 3.23 -0.81 -23.54
CA LEU A 211 4.61 -0.63 -23.15
C LEU A 211 5.53 -0.55 -24.37
N ASP A 212 6.33 0.51 -24.42
CA ASP A 212 7.40 0.70 -25.39
C ASP A 212 8.65 -0.09 -24.96
N ASP A 213 9.08 -1.05 -25.76
CA ASP A 213 10.14 -2.01 -25.42
C ASP A 213 11.55 -1.38 -25.27
N ARG A 214 11.72 -0.14 -25.73
CA ARG A 214 12.96 0.62 -25.59
C ARG A 214 12.95 1.52 -24.36
N ARG A 215 11.81 2.12 -24.04
CA ARG A 215 11.70 3.22 -23.05
C ARG A 215 11.07 2.82 -21.73
N LEU A 216 10.32 1.73 -21.72
CA LEU A 216 9.60 1.22 -20.55
C LEU A 216 10.08 -0.17 -20.17
N GLN A 217 9.98 -0.48 -18.88
CA GLN A 217 10.31 -1.77 -18.33
C GLN A 217 9.30 -2.17 -17.25
N ILE A 218 9.07 -3.46 -17.09
CA ILE A 218 8.51 -4.00 -15.86
C ILE A 218 9.66 -4.54 -15.03
N CYS A 219 9.77 -4.14 -13.77
CA CYS A 219 10.81 -4.64 -12.87
C CYS A 219 10.24 -5.10 -11.53
N THR A 220 11.01 -5.93 -10.83
CA THR A 220 10.76 -6.26 -9.42
C THR A 220 11.00 -5.04 -8.51
N LYS A 221 10.54 -5.08 -7.26
CA LYS A 221 10.91 -4.10 -6.22
C LYS A 221 12.42 -3.99 -5.96
N ASN A 222 13.18 -5.02 -6.32
CA ASN A 222 14.65 -5.02 -6.28
C ASN A 222 15.31 -4.38 -7.52
N GLY A 223 14.52 -3.94 -8.51
CA GLY A 223 15.01 -3.33 -9.74
C GLY A 223 15.37 -4.31 -10.85
N HIS A 224 15.18 -5.63 -10.65
CA HIS A 224 15.42 -6.60 -11.72
C HIS A 224 14.35 -6.53 -12.80
N THR A 225 14.75 -6.30 -14.06
CA THR A 225 13.86 -6.27 -15.22
C THR A 225 13.24 -7.63 -15.50
N ILE A 226 11.93 -7.63 -15.71
CA ILE A 226 11.07 -8.78 -16.07
C ILE A 226 10.62 -8.65 -17.52
N TRP A 227 10.32 -7.42 -17.95
CA TRP A 227 9.93 -7.09 -19.30
C TRP A 227 10.64 -5.80 -19.75
N PRO A 228 11.12 -5.72 -21.01
CA PRO A 228 11.16 -6.81 -21.99
C PRO A 228 12.15 -7.90 -21.55
N GLN A 229 11.89 -9.16 -21.94
CA GLN A 229 12.78 -10.28 -21.59
C GLN A 229 14.16 -10.16 -22.24
N THR A 230 14.20 -9.57 -23.44
CA THR A 230 15.43 -9.24 -24.15
C THR A 230 15.53 -7.73 -24.24
N PRO A 231 16.64 -7.11 -23.78
CA PRO A 231 16.84 -5.68 -23.91
C PRO A 231 16.75 -5.22 -25.37
N TRP A 232 16.26 -3.99 -25.57
CA TRP A 232 16.31 -3.36 -26.88
C TRP A 232 17.77 -3.12 -27.32
N GLU A 233 18.06 -3.33 -28.61
CA GLU A 233 19.39 -3.14 -29.19
C GLU A 233 19.36 -2.10 -30.32
N LYS A 234 20.48 -1.40 -30.49
CA LYS A 234 20.62 -0.36 -31.52
C LYS A 234 20.35 -0.94 -32.91
N GLY A 235 19.38 -0.36 -33.61
CA GLY A 235 18.99 -0.77 -34.97
C GLY A 235 17.76 -1.69 -35.00
N LYS A 236 17.28 -2.15 -33.84
CA LYS A 236 15.96 -2.80 -33.73
C LYS A 236 14.86 -1.73 -33.81
N PRO A 237 13.78 -1.95 -34.59
CA PRO A 237 12.59 -1.12 -34.50
C PRO A 237 12.04 -1.10 -33.07
N GLU A 238 11.54 0.06 -32.66
CA GLU A 238 10.79 0.20 -31.41
C GLU A 238 9.42 -0.45 -31.57
N CYS A 239 9.00 -1.22 -30.58
CA CYS A 239 7.68 -1.84 -30.54
C CYS A 239 6.91 -1.34 -29.32
N VAL A 240 5.60 -1.15 -29.51
CA VAL A 240 4.66 -0.95 -28.42
C VAL A 240 3.82 -2.21 -28.31
N ASP A 241 3.97 -2.92 -27.19
CA ASP A 241 3.28 -4.18 -26.94
C ASP A 241 2.30 -4.02 -25.78
N GLU A 242 1.17 -4.74 -25.86
CA GLU A 242 0.27 -4.85 -24.73
C GLU A 242 0.91 -5.72 -23.64
N TYR A 243 0.92 -5.23 -22.41
CA TYR A 243 1.33 -5.98 -21.23
C TYR A 243 0.20 -5.99 -20.21
N SER A 244 0.07 -7.08 -19.46
CA SER A 244 -0.84 -7.10 -18.32
C SER A 244 -0.31 -7.86 -17.11
N MET A 245 -0.70 -7.40 -15.93
CA MET A 245 -0.39 -7.99 -14.63
C MET A 245 -1.61 -7.88 -13.71
N THR A 246 -1.74 -8.77 -12.73
CA THR A 246 -2.79 -8.64 -11.71
C THR A 246 -2.44 -7.51 -10.73
N LEU A 247 -3.44 -7.00 -10.00
CA LEU A 247 -3.19 -6.09 -8.89
C LEU A 247 -2.41 -6.78 -7.76
N ALA A 248 -2.63 -8.09 -7.57
CA ALA A 248 -1.80 -8.93 -6.72
C ALA A 248 -0.32 -8.92 -7.14
N ASP A 249 0.00 -8.99 -8.43
CA ASP A 249 1.38 -8.87 -8.94
C ASP A 249 2.01 -7.50 -8.67
N CYS A 250 1.20 -6.44 -8.54
CA CYS A 250 1.69 -5.09 -8.30
C CYS A 250 2.32 -4.91 -6.91
N ASN A 251 2.18 -5.87 -5.98
CA ASN A 251 2.88 -5.83 -4.69
C ASN A 251 4.42 -5.97 -4.81
N TRP A 252 4.93 -6.46 -5.94
CA TRP A 252 6.36 -6.57 -6.21
C TRP A 252 6.76 -6.11 -7.62
N ARG A 253 5.81 -5.80 -8.50
CA ARG A 253 6.08 -5.31 -9.86
C ARG A 253 5.87 -3.81 -10.00
N TRP A 254 6.76 -3.19 -10.76
CA TRP A 254 6.77 -1.77 -11.08
C TRP A 254 6.89 -1.56 -12.58
N VAL A 255 6.22 -0.55 -13.09
CA VAL A 255 6.51 0.03 -14.40
C VAL A 255 7.61 1.07 -14.24
N ARG A 256 8.68 1.00 -15.03
CA ARG A 256 9.82 1.93 -14.99
C ARG A 256 10.01 2.61 -16.33
N ALA A 257 10.18 3.91 -16.32
CA ALA A 257 10.52 4.71 -17.48
C ALA A 257 12.00 5.08 -17.45
N VAL A 258 12.80 4.45 -18.33
CA VAL A 258 14.27 4.61 -18.36
C VAL A 258 14.76 5.64 -19.39
N GLY A 259 13.89 6.05 -20.32
CA GLY A 259 14.23 6.98 -21.39
C GLY A 259 13.03 7.80 -21.86
N MET A 260 12.11 8.10 -20.94
CA MET A 260 10.87 8.81 -21.19
C MET A 260 10.71 9.93 -20.17
N THR A 261 10.18 11.08 -20.60
CA THR A 261 9.88 12.19 -19.69
C THR A 261 8.75 11.81 -18.73
N ILE A 262 8.69 12.43 -17.55
CA ILE A 262 7.59 12.18 -16.60
C ILE A 262 6.23 12.50 -17.22
N ASP A 263 6.13 13.52 -18.06
CA ASP A 263 4.88 13.90 -18.73
C ASP A 263 4.41 12.86 -19.76
N ASP A 264 5.34 12.29 -20.53
CA ASP A 264 4.99 11.22 -21.46
C ASP A 264 4.69 9.92 -20.71
N PHE A 265 5.41 9.64 -19.62
CA PHE A 265 5.13 8.48 -18.78
C PHE A 265 3.77 8.58 -18.11
N ARG A 266 3.40 9.76 -17.59
CA ARG A 266 2.06 10.05 -17.07
C ARG A 266 0.98 9.73 -18.10
N LYS A 267 1.15 10.09 -19.38
CA LYS A 267 0.17 9.77 -20.43
C LYS A 267 0.01 8.26 -20.62
N VAL A 268 1.11 7.50 -20.59
CA VAL A 268 1.06 6.03 -20.68
C VAL A 268 0.31 5.44 -19.50
N ILE A 269 0.65 5.86 -18.28
CA ILE A 269 0.02 5.35 -17.05
C ILE A 269 -1.46 5.76 -16.97
N SER A 270 -1.82 6.98 -17.38
CA SER A 270 -3.22 7.45 -17.39
C SER A 270 -4.09 6.73 -18.43
N ALA A 271 -3.48 6.16 -19.47
CA ALA A 271 -4.20 5.40 -20.51
C ALA A 271 -4.44 3.92 -20.12
N THR A 272 -4.04 3.52 -18.92
CA THR A 272 -4.17 2.16 -18.40
C THR A 272 -5.64 1.76 -18.28
N ARG A 273 -5.93 0.49 -18.54
CA ARG A 273 -7.25 -0.11 -18.30
C ARG A 273 -7.16 -1.16 -17.19
N VAL A 274 -8.21 -1.29 -16.39
CA VAL A 274 -8.35 -2.34 -15.38
C VAL A 274 -9.55 -3.22 -15.75
N THR A 275 -9.47 -4.54 -15.57
CA THR A 275 -10.67 -5.38 -15.72
C THR A 275 -11.65 -5.12 -14.59
N ALA A 276 -12.96 -5.18 -14.87
CA ALA A 276 -13.94 -5.37 -13.81
C ALA A 276 -13.55 -6.59 -12.96
N GLY A 277 -13.74 -6.48 -11.64
CA GLY A 277 -13.75 -7.69 -10.83
C GLY A 277 -14.83 -8.61 -11.37
N ASP A 278 -14.62 -9.92 -11.34
CA ASP A 278 -15.75 -10.84 -11.48
C ASP A 278 -16.69 -10.51 -10.32
N ASP A 279 -17.74 -9.74 -10.60
CA ASP A 279 -18.84 -9.53 -9.67
C ASP A 279 -19.53 -10.88 -9.47
N GLY A 280 -18.97 -11.70 -8.59
CA GLY A 280 -19.58 -12.90 -8.03
C GLY A 280 -20.80 -12.58 -7.15
N CYS A 281 -21.51 -11.50 -7.46
CA CYS A 281 -22.80 -11.13 -6.91
C CYS A 281 -23.83 -11.17 -8.05
N GLN A 282 -24.09 -12.37 -8.57
CA GLN A 282 -25.40 -12.63 -9.13
C GLN A 282 -26.39 -12.60 -7.97
N ALA A 283 -27.25 -11.58 -8.00
CA ALA A 283 -28.43 -11.50 -7.18
C ALA A 283 -29.26 -12.79 -7.32
N SER A 284 -29.52 -13.45 -6.20
CA SER A 284 -30.66 -14.33 -5.97
C SER A 284 -31.15 -14.16 -4.55
#